data_AF-A0A2I0USD0-F1
#
_entry.id   AF-A0A2I0USD0-F1
#
_cell.length_a   1.000
_cell.length_b   1.000
_cell.length_c   1.000
_cell.angle_alpha   90.00
_cell.angle_beta   90.00
_cell.angle_gamma   90.00
#
_symmetry.space_group_name_H-M   'P 1'
#
loop_
_entity.id
_entity.type
_entity.pdbx_description
1 polymer ?
#
loop_
_entity_poly.entity_id
_entity_poly.type
_entity_poly.pdbx_seq_one_letter_code
_entity_poly.pdbx_strand_id
1 'polypeptide(L)'
;MWKRGLTTWEYYKNAVRVCRDEMRKAKDSLELNLARGVKVNKKGFFKYIGGKRKTRENVGLLLNETDVMVTEDAEKAELLNAFFASVFTAQPSGLPDFGGNRESLGEGRLPLG
;
A
#
# COMPACT_ATOMS: atom_id res chain seq x y z
N MET A 1 -22.66 48.84 -21.01
CA MET A 1 -23.06 47.42 -20.95
C MET A 1 -22.00 46.62 -20.19
N TRP A 2 -22.19 46.33 -18.90
CA TRP A 2 -21.18 45.68 -18.04
C TRP A 2 -21.65 44.34 -17.43
N LYS A 3 -22.92 43.96 -17.60
CA LYS A 3 -23.51 42.77 -16.97
C LYS A 3 -23.41 41.48 -17.79
N ARG A 4 -23.04 41.53 -19.08
CA ARG A 4 -23.10 40.38 -20.00
C ARG A 4 -22.16 39.22 -19.61
N GLY A 5 -21.02 39.51 -18.98
CA GLY A 5 -20.06 38.48 -18.54
C GLY A 5 -20.41 37.80 -17.21
N LEU A 6 -21.09 38.52 -16.32
CA LEU A 6 -21.52 38.00 -15.01
C LEU A 6 -22.57 36.89 -15.18
N THR A 7 -23.53 37.08 -16.08
CA THR A 7 -24.59 36.11 -16.38
C THR A 7 -24.03 34.79 -16.93
N THR A 8 -23.00 34.87 -17.78
CA THR A 8 -22.33 33.68 -18.35
C THR A 8 -21.58 32.87 -17.28
N TRP A 9 -20.94 33.56 -16.33
CA TRP A 9 -20.23 32.90 -15.23
C TRP A 9 -21.15 32.22 -14.22
N GLU A 10 -22.29 32.86 -13.90
CA GLU A 10 -23.31 32.27 -13.03
C GLU A 10 -23.96 31.05 -13.68
N TYR A 11 -24.27 31.13 -14.97
CA TYR A 11 -24.78 29.99 -15.74
C TYR A 11 -23.81 28.81 -15.73
N TYR A 12 -22.52 29.07 -15.97
CA TYR A 12 -21.48 28.05 -15.90
C TYR A 12 -21.39 27.39 -14.52
N LYS A 13 -21.35 28.18 -13.44
CA LYS A 13 -21.32 27.65 -12.07
C LYS A 13 -22.56 26.81 -11.76
N ASN A 14 -23.74 27.24 -12.22
CA ASN A 14 -24.96 26.48 -12.04
C ASN A 14 -24.91 25.14 -12.79
N ALA A 15 -24.43 25.14 -14.05
CA ALA A 15 -24.26 23.92 -14.83
C ALA A 15 -23.32 22.93 -14.14
N VAL A 16 -22.16 23.39 -13.64
CA VAL A 16 -21.22 22.54 -12.88
C VAL A 16 -21.86 21.96 -11.63
N ARG A 17 -22.65 22.75 -10.88
CA ARG A 17 -23.37 22.28 -9.69
C ARG A 17 -24.37 21.18 -10.04
N VAL A 18 -25.20 21.41 -11.07
CA VAL A 18 -26.20 20.44 -11.53
C VAL A 18 -25.53 19.14 -11.96
N CYS A 19 -24.47 19.20 -12.78
CA CYS A 19 -23.73 18.00 -13.20
C CYS A 19 -23.16 17.22 -11.99
N ARG A 20 -22.63 17.93 -10.99
CA ARG A 20 -22.09 17.30 -9.78
C ARG A 20 -23.18 16.64 -8.94
N ASP A 21 -24.34 17.26 -8.85
CA ASP A 21 -25.47 16.72 -8.10
C ASP A 21 -26.08 15.51 -8.79
N GLU A 22 -26.22 15.52 -10.11
CA GLU A 22 -26.65 14.34 -10.87
C GLU A 22 -25.66 13.18 -10.73
N MET A 23 -24.36 13.45 -10.78
CA MET A 23 -23.33 12.44 -10.53
C MET A 23 -23.42 11.85 -9.11
N ARG A 24 -23.71 12.68 -8.09
CA ARG A 24 -23.94 12.21 -6.71
C ARG A 24 -25.16 11.31 -6.62
N LYS A 25 -26.30 11.74 -7.17
CA LYS A 25 -27.54 10.94 -7.20
C LYS A 25 -27.34 9.60 -7.90
N ALA A 26 -26.68 9.60 -9.06
CA ALA A 26 -26.38 8.38 -9.79
C ALA A 26 -25.52 7.42 -8.95
N LYS A 27 -24.49 7.96 -8.27
CA LYS A 27 -23.65 7.19 -7.35
C LYS A 27 -24.45 6.62 -6.17
N ASP A 28 -25.27 7.43 -5.51
CA ASP A 28 -26.06 7.01 -4.36
C ASP A 28 -27.06 5.92 -4.76
N SER A 29 -27.68 6.04 -5.95
CA SER A 29 -28.57 5.02 -6.49
C SER A 29 -27.87 3.68 -6.75
N LEU A 30 -26.64 3.71 -7.28
CA LEU A 30 -25.82 2.52 -7.49
C LEU A 30 -25.47 1.85 -6.16
N GLU A 31 -25.03 2.63 -5.18
CA GLU A 31 -24.66 2.11 -3.85
C GLU A 31 -25.86 1.49 -3.13
N LEU A 32 -27.03 2.13 -3.20
CA LEU A 32 -28.28 1.60 -2.65
C LEU A 32 -28.68 0.27 -3.31
N ASN A 33 -28.58 0.17 -4.63
CA ASN A 33 -28.89 -1.05 -5.38
C ASN A 33 -27.94 -2.20 -5.02
N LEU A 34 -26.64 -1.90 -4.87
CA LEU A 34 -25.65 -2.89 -4.43
C LEU A 34 -25.92 -3.36 -2.99
N ALA A 35 -26.26 -2.46 -2.08
CA ALA A 35 -26.58 -2.80 -0.69
C ALA A 35 -27.84 -3.66 -0.59
N ARG A 36 -28.92 -3.29 -1.30
CA ARG A 36 -30.16 -4.08 -1.37
C ARG A 36 -29.93 -5.45 -1.99
N GLY A 37 -29.11 -5.49 -3.04
CA GLY A 37 -28.77 -6.70 -3.79
C GLY A 37 -27.73 -7.60 -3.12
N VAL A 38 -27.23 -7.29 -1.91
CA VAL A 38 -26.10 -8.02 -1.31
C VAL A 38 -26.36 -9.52 -1.17
N LYS A 39 -27.59 -9.93 -0.85
CA LYS A 39 -27.95 -11.35 -0.72
C LYS A 39 -27.90 -12.09 -2.06
N VAL A 40 -28.18 -11.39 -3.16
CA VAL A 40 -28.24 -11.93 -4.53
C VAL A 40 -26.88 -11.84 -5.23
N ASN A 41 -26.16 -10.73 -5.05
CA ASN A 41 -24.89 -10.43 -5.69
C ASN A 41 -23.81 -9.98 -4.68
N LYS A 42 -23.43 -10.89 -3.78
CA LYS A 42 -22.36 -10.66 -2.81
C LYS A 42 -21.06 -10.22 -3.49
N LYS A 43 -20.69 -10.89 -4.59
CA LYS A 43 -19.44 -10.63 -5.33
C LYS A 43 -19.38 -9.19 -5.85
N GLY A 44 -20.46 -8.69 -6.45
CA GLY A 44 -20.54 -7.32 -6.95
C GLY A 44 -20.41 -6.28 -5.84
N PHE A 45 -21.07 -6.50 -4.71
CA PHE A 45 -20.99 -5.62 -3.54
C PHE A 45 -19.55 -5.53 -3.01
N PHE A 46 -18.91 -6.67 -2.71
CA PHE A 46 -17.55 -6.67 -2.18
C PHE A 46 -16.51 -6.19 -3.20
N LYS A 47 -16.72 -6.41 -4.51
CA LYS A 47 -15.88 -5.84 -5.57
C LYS A 47 -15.95 -4.31 -5.57
N TYR A 48 -17.15 -3.74 -5.47
CA TYR A 48 -17.33 -2.28 -5.40
C TYR A 48 -16.63 -1.68 -4.17
N ILE A 49 -16.85 -2.25 -2.99
CA ILE A 49 -16.20 -1.83 -1.75
C ILE A 49 -14.68 -1.99 -1.84
N GLY A 50 -14.19 -3.10 -2.38
CA GLY A 50 -12.77 -3.36 -2.61
C GLY A 50 -12.11 -2.29 -3.49
N GLY A 51 -12.73 -1.92 -4.61
CA GLY A 51 -12.22 -0.87 -5.50
C GLY A 51 -12.37 0.56 -4.95
N LYS A 52 -13.30 0.79 -4.02
CA LYS A 52 -13.47 2.09 -3.34
C LYS A 52 -12.56 2.29 -2.14
N ARG A 53 -12.16 1.21 -1.47
CA ARG A 53 -11.13 1.29 -0.44
C ARG A 53 -9.84 1.73 -1.13
N LYS A 54 -9.25 2.84 -0.68
CA LYS A 54 -7.87 3.15 -1.04
C LYS A 54 -7.04 1.96 -0.59
N THR A 55 -6.43 1.24 -1.53
CA THR A 55 -5.31 0.36 -1.21
C THR A 55 -4.22 1.28 -0.68
N ARG A 56 -4.20 1.50 0.64
CA ARG A 56 -2.95 1.89 1.28
C ARG A 56 -2.06 0.69 1.04
N GLU A 57 -0.99 0.89 0.30
CA GLU A 57 0.15 -0.01 0.37
C GLU A 57 0.45 -0.14 1.88
N ASN A 58 0.14 -1.29 2.47
CA ASN A 58 0.18 -1.45 3.93
C ASN A 58 1.62 -1.49 4.44
N VAL A 59 2.57 -1.60 3.52
CA VAL A 59 3.99 -1.40 3.74
C VAL A 59 4.31 -0.15 2.92
N GLY A 60 4.82 0.90 3.57
CA GLY A 60 5.39 2.02 2.81
C GLY A 60 6.47 1.50 1.87
N LEU A 61 6.84 2.28 0.85
CA LEU A 61 7.99 1.95 0.00
C LEU A 61 9.18 1.61 0.91
N LEU A 62 9.66 0.37 0.80
CA LEU A 62 10.80 -0.09 1.57
C LEU A 62 12.04 0.54 0.93
N LEU A 63 12.66 1.49 1.62
CA LEU A 63 13.87 2.16 1.16
C LEU A 63 15.07 1.49 1.81
N ASN A 64 16.12 1.24 1.03
CA ASN A 64 17.39 0.76 1.56
C ASN A 64 18.16 1.90 2.27
N GLU A 65 19.35 1.58 2.78
CA GLU A 65 20.22 2.55 3.46
C GLU A 65 20.63 3.75 2.58
N THR A 66 20.55 3.60 1.24
CA THR A 66 20.82 4.65 0.25
C THR A 66 19.57 5.38 -0.22
N ASP A 67 18.44 5.24 0.49
CA ASP A 67 17.15 5.87 0.20
C ASP A 67 16.55 5.47 -1.16
N VAL A 68 17.01 4.35 -1.72
CA VAL A 68 16.52 3.78 -2.98
C VAL A 68 15.42 2.77 -2.71
N MET A 69 14.36 2.85 -3.51
CA MET A 69 13.23 1.94 -3.44
C MET A 69 13.64 0.50 -3.76
N VAL A 70 13.47 -0.37 -2.77
CA VAL A 70 13.75 -1.80 -2.90
C VAL A 70 12.59 -2.47 -3.64
N THR A 71 12.86 -2.93 -4.86
CA THR A 71 11.83 -3.53 -5.73
C THR A 71 11.85 -5.05 -5.70
N GLU A 72 13.02 -5.65 -5.48
CA GLU A 72 13.23 -7.11 -5.46
C GLU A 72 12.84 -7.72 -4.11
N ASP A 73 12.22 -8.90 -4.13
CA ASP A 73 11.70 -9.53 -2.90
C ASP A 73 12.81 -10.07 -1.99
N ALA A 74 13.94 -10.52 -2.55
CA ALA A 74 15.12 -10.96 -1.80
C ALA A 74 15.72 -9.80 -0.99
N GLU A 75 15.92 -8.66 -1.63
CA GLU A 75 16.43 -7.44 -0.99
C GLU A 75 15.51 -6.95 0.15
N LYS A 76 14.18 -7.04 -0.04
CA LYS A 76 13.22 -6.70 1.03
C LYS A 76 13.36 -7.61 2.23
N ALA A 77 13.53 -8.91 2.00
CA ALA A 77 13.69 -9.91 3.07
C ALA A 77 14.99 -9.67 3.85
N GLU A 78 16.08 -9.38 3.16
CA GLU A 78 17.38 -9.08 3.78
C GLU A 78 17.33 -7.81 4.63
N LEU A 79 16.75 -6.72 4.11
CA LEU A 79 16.64 -5.45 4.85
C LEU A 79 15.80 -5.60 6.13
N LEU A 80 14.66 -6.30 6.04
CA LEU A 80 13.84 -6.60 7.20
C LEU A 80 14.59 -7.48 8.20
N ASN A 81 15.29 -8.52 7.73
CA ASN A 81 16.06 -9.40 8.58
C ASN A 81 17.19 -8.66 9.31
N ALA A 82 17.90 -7.76 8.62
CA ALA A 82 18.92 -6.90 9.22
C ALA A 82 18.34 -5.97 10.30
N PHE A 83 17.18 -5.34 10.02
CA PHE A 83 16.47 -4.52 11.00
C PHE A 83 16.07 -5.34 12.24
N PHE A 84 15.48 -6.52 12.05
CA PHE A 84 15.11 -7.40 13.16
C PHE A 84 16.34 -7.82 13.97
N ALA A 85 17.44 -8.24 13.33
CA ALA A 85 18.67 -8.63 14.02
C ALA A 85 19.29 -7.47 14.84
N SER A 86 19.21 -6.23 14.34
CA SER A 86 19.70 -5.03 15.04
C SER A 86 18.98 -4.78 16.37
N VAL A 87 17.68 -5.08 16.44
CA VAL A 87 16.89 -4.96 17.68
C VAL A 87 17.35 -5.97 18.75
N PHE A 88 17.98 -7.09 18.34
CA PHE A 88 18.43 -8.16 19.24
C PHE A 88 19.95 -8.12 19.54
N THR A 89 20.53 -6.93 19.68
CA THR A 89 21.99 -6.74 19.86
C THR A 89 22.54 -7.02 21.27
N ALA A 90 21.70 -7.33 22.25
CA ALA A 90 22.16 -7.66 23.60
C ALA A 90 21.60 -9.00 24.06
N GLN A 91 22.47 -10.00 24.24
CA GLN A 91 22.13 -11.11 25.12
C GLN A 91 22.08 -10.57 26.56
N PRO A 92 20.95 -10.67 27.27
CA PRO A 92 21.00 -10.61 28.73
C PRO A 92 21.92 -11.75 29.17
N SER A 93 22.87 -11.45 30.05
CA SER A 93 24.01 -12.29 30.45
C SER A 93 23.64 -13.59 31.21
N GLY A 94 22.52 -14.24 30.88
CA GLY A 94 22.01 -15.40 31.60
C GLY A 94 21.05 -16.32 30.84
N LEU A 95 21.06 -16.38 29.51
CA LEU A 95 20.27 -17.38 28.75
C LEU A 95 21.15 -18.55 28.28
N PRO A 96 20.72 -19.83 28.42
CA PRO A 96 21.52 -20.97 27.99
C PRO A 96 21.71 -21.02 26.48
N ASP A 97 22.93 -21.40 26.09
CA ASP A 97 23.42 -21.50 24.72
C ASP A 97 22.57 -22.46 23.87
N PHE A 98 21.86 -21.91 22.90
CA PHE A 98 21.28 -22.68 21.80
C PHE A 98 22.26 -22.62 20.64
N GLY A 99 23.18 -23.60 20.61
CA GLY A 99 24.28 -23.70 19.66
C GLY A 99 23.85 -23.53 18.21
N GLY A 100 24.19 -22.37 17.63
CA GLY A 100 24.09 -22.10 16.20
C GLY A 100 25.45 -22.26 15.54
N ASN A 101 25.61 -23.30 14.73
CA ASN A 101 26.82 -23.54 13.94
C ASN A 101 27.03 -22.40 12.93
N ARG A 102 28.05 -21.57 13.17
CA ARG A 102 28.58 -20.63 12.18
C ARG A 102 29.73 -21.34 11.46
N GLU A 103 29.41 -22.11 10.43
CA GLU A 103 30.43 -22.71 9.55
C GLU A 103 31.11 -21.60 8.74
N SER A 104 32.36 -21.30 9.08
CA SER A 104 33.23 -20.40 8.35
C SER A 104 33.77 -21.09 7.09
N LEU A 105 33.41 -20.59 5.92
CA LEU A 105 34.06 -20.94 4.65
C LEU A 105 35.52 -20.46 4.68
N GLY A 106 36.43 -21.37 5.04
CA GLY A 106 37.87 -21.19 4.91
C GLY A 106 38.33 -21.58 3.51
N GLU A 107 39.04 -20.69 2.84
CA GLU A 107 39.64 -20.88 1.51
C GLU A 107 40.59 -22.09 1.48
N GLY A 108 40.35 -23.03 0.57
CA GLY A 108 41.21 -24.19 0.33
C GLY A 108 42.42 -23.84 -0.53
N ARG A 109 43.61 -23.86 0.07
CA ARG A 109 44.91 -23.85 -0.64
C ARG A 109 45.32 -25.30 -0.94
N LEU A 110 45.57 -25.63 -2.21
CA LEU A 110 46.11 -26.93 -2.64
C LEU A 110 47.63 -26.98 -2.42
N PRO A 111 48.21 -28.08 -1.88
CA PRO A 111 49.63 -28.36 -2.04
C PRO A 111 49.88 -29.27 -3.23
N LEU A 112 50.94 -28.94 -3.96
CA LEU A 112 51.58 -29.76 -4.98
C LEU A 112 52.31 -30.94 -4.30
N GLY A 113 52.15 -32.13 -4.85
CA GLY A 113 52.88 -33.35 -4.50
C GLY A 113 52.63 -34.41 -5.57
#